data_AF-A0AAW0ZYK2-F1
#
_entry.id   AF-A0AAW0ZYK2-F1
#
_cell.length_a   1.000
_cell.length_b   1.000
_cell.length_c   1.000
_cell.angle_alpha   90.00
_cell.angle_beta   90.00
_cell.angle_gamma   90.00
#
_symmetry.space_group_name_H-M   'P 1'
#
loop_
_entity.id
_entity.type
_entity.pdbx_description
1 polymer ?
#
loop_
_entity_poly.entity_id
_entity_poly.type
_entity_poly.pdbx_seq_one_letter_code
_entity_poly.pdbx_strand_id
1 'polypeptide(L)'
;MLVFCDIFDFRVFAFACLLAFLPNNLANDANEGAVSLTQQNIDMTLASNELVFINFYAQWCRFSNSLAPIFEEAATKIRSAFPEPGRVVMAKVDCEKESSIASRFHITKYPTLKVIRNGQPTKREYRGQRSVEAFEEFIKKQLEDPIKEFYNLKELTNLDDKKRMIIGYFDRKDVPEYEMFRRVATNLKDDCQFHVGFGNASKAMHPPGEPIIVFRSDKALSNDEDETYHGSLNNFDELNVWAQEKCVPLVREITFENAEELTEEGLPFLILFHAPHDIESVKMYKDVVTRTLIDEKQNINFLTADGVKFAHPLHHLGKTPADLPLIAIDSFRHMYLFPNFHDIHIEGKLKGFLRDLYSGKLHREFHYGPDPSSNEVPQIVGQIKVPTTPPESTFKKLAPSKNS
;
A
#
# COMPACT_ATOMS: atom_id res chain seq x y z
N MET A 1 -4.56 -43.78 88.80
CA MET A 1 -5.62 -44.67 88.28
C MET A 1 -5.45 -44.67 86.76
N LEU A 2 -4.69 -45.64 86.23
CA LEU A 2 -5.18 -46.77 85.38
C LEU A 2 -5.77 -46.25 84.05
N VAL A 3 -5.07 -46.28 82.89
CA VAL A 3 -4.59 -47.39 82.02
C VAL A 3 -5.72 -48.10 81.25
N PHE A 4 -5.42 -48.38 79.95
CA PHE A 4 -6.09 -49.20 78.90
C PHE A 4 -7.01 -48.43 77.92
N CYS A 5 -6.76 -48.30 76.60
CA CYS A 5 -6.24 -49.19 75.54
C CYS A 5 -7.28 -50.21 75.03
N ASP A 6 -7.66 -50.13 73.75
CA ASP A 6 -7.59 -51.21 72.73
C ASP A 6 -8.37 -50.82 71.44
N ILE A 7 -7.71 -50.66 70.28
CA ILE A 7 -7.29 -51.64 69.25
C ILE A 7 -8.42 -51.96 68.24
N PHE A 8 -8.22 -51.58 66.97
CA PHE A 8 -8.16 -52.56 65.88
C PHE A 8 -7.43 -51.98 64.65
N ASP A 9 -6.32 -52.65 64.34
CA ASP A 9 -5.37 -52.46 63.25
C ASP A 9 -5.70 -53.47 62.13
N PHE A 10 -5.61 -53.11 60.84
CA PHE A 10 -5.21 -54.06 59.78
C PHE A 10 -4.83 -53.35 58.44
N ARG A 11 -3.50 -53.19 58.24
CA ARG A 11 -2.68 -53.47 57.03
C ARG A 11 -3.18 -52.95 55.66
N VAL A 12 -2.54 -51.93 55.09
CA VAL A 12 -1.38 -51.98 54.15
C VAL A 12 -1.60 -52.88 52.92
N PHE A 13 -1.86 -52.27 51.76
CA PHE A 13 -1.21 -52.62 50.48
C PHE A 13 -1.19 -51.40 49.54
N ALA A 14 -0.05 -51.24 48.88
CA ALA A 14 0.33 -50.15 47.98
C ALA A 14 -0.54 -50.07 46.71
N PHE A 15 -0.71 -48.87 46.15
CA PHE A 15 -0.23 -48.56 44.79
C PHE A 15 -0.22 -47.04 44.58
N ALA A 16 0.92 -46.55 44.13
CA ALA A 16 1.14 -45.18 43.69
C ALA A 16 0.44 -44.88 42.36
N CYS A 17 0.44 -43.59 41.99
CA CYS A 17 0.07 -43.00 40.69
C CYS A 17 -1.41 -42.72 40.44
N LEU A 18 -1.83 -41.50 40.80
CA LEU A 18 -2.73 -40.71 39.94
C LEU A 18 -2.29 -39.25 39.98
N LEU A 19 -1.29 -38.95 39.16
CA LEU A 19 -0.95 -37.59 38.73
C LEU A 19 -1.93 -37.17 37.62
N ALA A 20 -2.42 -35.94 37.74
CA ALA A 20 -2.85 -35.03 36.68
C ALA A 20 -3.97 -35.45 35.72
N PHE A 21 -5.16 -34.87 35.92
CA PHE A 21 -6.03 -34.44 34.82
C PHE A 21 -6.34 -32.95 34.99
N LEU A 22 -5.40 -32.11 34.56
CA LEU A 22 -5.71 -30.74 34.16
C LEU A 22 -6.13 -30.79 32.68
N PRO A 23 -7.21 -30.10 32.26
CA PRO A 23 -7.48 -29.92 30.85
C PRO A 23 -6.34 -29.09 30.24
N ASN A 24 -5.56 -29.72 29.38
CA ASN A 24 -4.56 -29.07 28.53
C ASN A 24 -5.26 -28.06 27.63
N ASN A 25 -5.36 -26.81 28.09
CA ASN A 25 -5.57 -25.66 27.22
C ASN A 25 -4.20 -25.16 26.77
N LEU A 26 -4.06 -25.08 25.45
CA LEU A 26 -2.93 -24.51 24.71
C LEU A 26 -1.57 -25.14 25.03
N ALA A 27 -1.34 -26.32 24.46
CA ALA A 27 0.01 -26.65 24.05
C ALA A 27 0.47 -25.57 23.06
N ASN A 28 1.26 -24.62 23.57
CA ASN A 28 2.13 -23.78 22.77
C ASN A 28 2.88 -24.71 21.83
N ASP A 29 2.65 -24.54 20.54
CA ASP A 29 3.55 -25.03 19.52
C ASP A 29 4.85 -24.24 19.71
N ALA A 30 5.75 -24.79 20.52
CA ALA A 30 7.13 -24.35 20.61
C ALA A 30 7.82 -24.78 19.30
N ASN A 31 7.41 -24.18 18.19
CA ASN A 31 7.91 -24.53 16.86
C ASN A 31 8.87 -23.44 16.39
N GLU A 32 10.10 -23.87 16.12
CA GLU A 32 11.07 -23.13 15.33
C GLU A 32 10.42 -22.64 14.03
N GLY A 33 10.76 -21.44 13.56
CA GLY A 33 10.15 -20.85 12.36
C GLY A 33 8.88 -20.00 12.55
N ALA A 34 8.05 -19.94 11.50
CA ALA A 34 6.93 -19.03 11.31
C ALA A 34 5.63 -19.54 11.96
N VAL A 35 4.89 -18.62 12.56
CA VAL A 35 3.64 -18.93 13.28
C VAL A 35 2.52 -19.28 12.30
N SER A 36 1.90 -20.45 12.47
CA SER A 36 0.72 -20.82 11.67
C SER A 36 -0.51 -20.08 12.16
N LEU A 37 -1.10 -19.26 11.31
CA LEU A 37 -2.35 -18.55 11.63
C LEU A 37 -3.56 -19.38 11.17
N THR A 38 -4.54 -19.44 12.06
CA THR A 38 -5.83 -20.09 11.87
C THR A 38 -6.93 -19.11 12.25
N GLN A 39 -8.19 -19.46 11.99
CA GLN A 39 -9.33 -18.64 12.42
C GLN A 39 -9.36 -18.38 13.93
N GLN A 40 -8.71 -19.23 14.73
CA GLN A 40 -8.74 -19.14 16.18
C GLN A 40 -7.73 -18.12 16.74
N ASN A 41 -6.59 -17.91 16.08
CA ASN A 41 -5.51 -17.09 16.62
C ASN A 41 -5.24 -15.80 15.83
N ILE A 42 -5.70 -15.70 14.58
CA ILE A 42 -5.30 -14.61 13.68
C ILE A 42 -5.59 -13.24 14.26
N ASP A 43 -6.82 -12.98 14.73
CA ASP A 43 -7.20 -11.65 15.22
C ASP A 43 -6.35 -11.21 16.42
N MET A 44 -6.05 -12.16 17.33
CA MET A 44 -5.18 -11.89 18.46
C MET A 44 -3.74 -11.63 18.00
N THR A 45 -3.21 -12.43 17.07
CA THR A 45 -1.86 -12.21 16.53
C THR A 45 -1.73 -10.85 15.85
N LEU A 46 -2.72 -10.43 15.07
CA LEU A 46 -2.71 -9.13 14.39
C LEU A 46 -2.83 -7.96 15.37
N ALA A 47 -3.61 -8.11 16.44
CA ALA A 47 -3.83 -7.06 17.44
C ALA A 47 -2.66 -6.92 18.44
N SER A 48 -1.99 -8.02 18.78
CA SER A 48 -0.94 -8.04 19.80
C SER A 48 0.47 -7.77 19.29
N ASN A 49 0.64 -7.55 17.98
CA ASN A 49 1.95 -7.30 17.38
C ASN A 49 1.95 -6.02 16.53
N GLU A 50 3.01 -5.22 16.67
CA GLU A 50 3.24 -4.00 15.88
C GLU A 50 3.34 -4.35 14.39
N LEU A 51 4.10 -5.40 14.04
CA LEU A 51 4.24 -5.88 12.67
C LEU A 51 4.00 -7.39 12.56
N VAL A 52 3.12 -7.79 11.65
CA VAL A 52 2.94 -9.20 11.27
C VAL A 52 3.21 -9.37 9.77
N PHE A 53 4.22 -10.16 9.42
CA PHE A 53 4.56 -10.47 8.03
C PHE A 53 4.08 -11.87 7.68
N ILE A 54 3.09 -11.96 6.80
CA ILE A 54 2.30 -13.18 6.56
C ILE A 54 2.59 -13.76 5.18
N ASN A 55 2.94 -15.04 5.13
CA ASN A 55 3.01 -15.85 3.92
C ASN A 55 1.70 -16.63 3.71
N PHE A 56 0.89 -16.21 2.74
CA PHE A 56 -0.29 -16.92 2.28
C PHE A 56 0.11 -17.92 1.20
N TYR A 57 -0.09 -19.20 1.46
CA TYR A 57 0.42 -20.28 0.62
C TYR A 57 -0.61 -21.38 0.35
N ALA A 58 -0.32 -22.22 -0.65
CA ALA A 58 -1.05 -23.46 -0.93
C ALA A 58 -0.05 -24.60 -1.18
N GLN A 59 -0.40 -25.84 -0.81
CA GLN A 59 0.54 -26.97 -0.82
C GLN A 59 0.85 -27.47 -2.24
N TRP A 60 -0.11 -27.35 -3.15
CA TRP A 60 0.10 -27.70 -4.56
C TRP A 60 0.94 -26.66 -5.33
N CYS A 61 1.13 -25.46 -4.78
CA CYS A 61 1.89 -24.41 -5.45
C CYS A 61 3.40 -24.67 -5.31
N ARG A 62 4.06 -24.93 -6.44
CA ARG A 62 5.51 -25.11 -6.50
C ARG A 62 6.28 -23.93 -5.90
N PHE A 63 5.86 -22.69 -6.17
CA PHE A 63 6.55 -21.49 -5.66
C PHE A 63 6.38 -21.34 -4.15
N SER A 64 5.22 -21.70 -3.60
CA SER A 64 5.00 -21.78 -2.15
C SER A 64 5.94 -22.79 -1.51
N ASN A 65 6.07 -23.98 -2.11
CA ASN A 65 6.96 -25.04 -1.60
C ASN A 65 8.44 -24.61 -1.65
N SER A 66 8.86 -23.89 -2.70
CA SER A 66 10.22 -23.33 -2.77
C SER A 66 10.46 -22.22 -1.75
N LEU A 67 9.45 -21.41 -1.44
CA LEU A 67 9.56 -20.31 -0.47
C LEU A 67 9.55 -20.81 0.99
N ALA A 68 8.82 -21.89 1.28
CA ALA A 68 8.63 -22.39 2.64
C ALA A 68 9.93 -22.47 3.48
N PRO A 69 10.99 -23.20 3.08
CA PRO A 69 12.20 -23.30 3.90
C PRO A 69 12.89 -21.95 4.14
N ILE A 70 12.88 -21.06 3.14
CA ILE A 70 13.45 -19.71 3.23
C ILE A 70 12.69 -18.87 4.26
N PHE A 71 11.37 -18.96 4.24
CA PHE A 71 10.51 -18.19 5.14
C PHE A 71 10.60 -18.69 6.58
N GLU A 72 10.71 -20.00 6.81
CA GLU A 72 10.95 -20.58 8.14
C GLU A 72 12.30 -20.16 8.74
N GLU A 73 13.36 -20.15 7.92
CA GLU A 73 14.67 -19.69 8.36
C GLU A 73 14.64 -18.19 8.71
N ALA A 74 14.04 -17.37 7.85
CA ALA A 74 13.87 -15.94 8.10
C ALA A 74 13.08 -15.67 9.39
N ALA A 75 12.00 -16.42 9.63
CA ALA A 75 11.20 -16.29 10.85
C ALA A 75 12.03 -16.57 12.11
N THR A 76 12.90 -17.57 12.07
CA THR A 76 13.80 -17.88 13.17
C THR A 76 14.81 -16.75 13.41
N LYS A 77 15.45 -16.24 12.35
CA LYS A 77 16.41 -15.14 12.50
C LYS A 77 15.77 -13.84 12.96
N ILE A 78 14.59 -13.49 12.44
CA ILE A 78 13.83 -12.31 12.85
C ILE A 78 13.45 -12.37 14.32
N ARG A 79 12.96 -13.52 14.79
CA ARG A 79 12.64 -13.71 16.22
C ARG A 79 13.87 -13.55 17.12
N SER A 80 15.05 -13.98 16.66
CA SER A 80 16.31 -13.77 17.39
C SER A 80 16.78 -12.31 17.35
N ALA A 81 16.59 -11.62 16.23
CA ALA A 81 17.01 -10.22 16.06
C ALA A 81 16.10 -9.23 16.79
N PHE A 82 14.82 -9.56 16.94
CA PHE A 82 13.79 -8.75 17.60
C PHE A 82 13.08 -9.57 18.69
N PRO A 83 13.74 -9.81 19.83
CA PRO A 83 13.21 -10.67 20.89
C PRO A 83 12.07 -10.02 21.69
N GLU A 84 11.77 -8.74 21.46
CA GLU A 84 10.73 -8.04 22.21
C GLU A 84 9.33 -8.59 21.87
N PRO A 85 8.55 -9.05 22.87
CA PRO A 85 7.19 -9.51 22.64
C PRO A 85 6.33 -8.42 22.01
N GLY A 86 5.50 -8.79 21.03
CA GLY A 86 4.61 -7.84 20.37
C GLY A 86 5.27 -6.93 19.33
N ARG A 87 6.58 -7.09 19.05
CA ARG A 87 7.25 -6.24 18.05
C ARG A 87 7.06 -6.75 16.63
N VAL A 88 7.49 -7.97 16.35
CA VAL A 88 7.36 -8.56 15.01
C VAL A 88 7.06 -10.05 15.07
N VAL A 89 6.14 -10.49 14.21
CA VAL A 89 5.85 -11.90 13.98
C VAL A 89 5.93 -12.21 12.49
N MET A 90 6.71 -13.23 12.14
CA MET A 90 6.60 -13.88 10.83
C MET A 90 5.61 -15.04 10.93
N ALA A 91 4.63 -15.03 10.04
CA ALA A 91 3.46 -15.89 10.10
C ALA A 91 3.15 -16.53 8.74
N LYS A 92 2.40 -17.62 8.75
CA LYS A 92 1.98 -18.34 7.54
C LYS A 92 0.51 -18.76 7.62
N VAL A 93 -0.16 -18.78 6.47
CA VAL A 93 -1.56 -19.21 6.34
C VAL A 93 -1.67 -20.23 5.21
N ASP A 94 -2.11 -21.44 5.55
CA ASP A 94 -2.51 -22.47 4.59
C ASP A 94 -3.88 -22.09 4.02
N CYS A 95 -3.90 -21.53 2.82
CA CYS A 95 -5.12 -20.99 2.21
C CYS A 95 -6.10 -22.08 1.75
N GLU A 96 -5.65 -23.34 1.63
CA GLU A 96 -6.53 -24.48 1.35
C GLU A 96 -7.34 -24.86 2.59
N LYS A 97 -6.72 -24.76 3.78
CA LYS A 97 -7.38 -25.04 5.06
C LYS A 97 -8.16 -23.84 5.60
N GLU A 98 -7.62 -22.64 5.42
CA GLU A 98 -8.13 -21.38 5.97
C GLU A 98 -8.68 -20.46 4.87
N SER A 99 -9.58 -20.98 4.06
CA SER A 99 -10.16 -20.26 2.91
C SER A 99 -10.91 -18.98 3.28
N SER A 100 -11.48 -18.90 4.48
CA SER A 100 -12.10 -17.69 5.04
C SER A 100 -11.07 -16.58 5.26
N ILE A 101 -9.88 -16.92 5.75
CA ILE A 101 -8.76 -15.99 5.94
C ILE A 101 -8.26 -15.52 4.56
N ALA A 102 -8.05 -16.44 3.62
CA ALA A 102 -7.63 -16.10 2.26
C ALA A 102 -8.62 -15.12 1.60
N SER A 103 -9.92 -15.33 1.79
CA SER A 103 -10.96 -14.43 1.28
C SER A 103 -10.92 -13.06 1.98
N ARG A 104 -10.76 -13.01 3.30
CA ARG A 104 -10.65 -11.77 4.10
C ARG A 104 -9.48 -10.89 3.64
N PHE A 105 -8.36 -11.49 3.25
CA PHE A 105 -7.18 -10.78 2.78
C PHE A 105 -7.11 -10.65 1.25
N HIS A 106 -8.18 -10.99 0.53
CA HIS A 106 -8.27 -10.92 -0.93
C HIS A 106 -7.11 -11.63 -1.64
N ILE A 107 -6.72 -12.81 -1.17
CA ILE A 107 -5.61 -13.58 -1.74
C ILE A 107 -6.06 -14.22 -3.05
N THR A 108 -5.37 -13.87 -4.14
CA THR A 108 -5.70 -14.34 -5.50
C THR A 108 -4.57 -15.16 -6.15
N LYS A 109 -3.37 -15.15 -5.56
CA LYS A 109 -2.17 -15.86 -6.06
C LYS A 109 -1.33 -16.41 -4.90
N TYR A 110 -0.47 -17.38 -5.18
CA TYR A 110 0.36 -18.03 -4.17
C TYR A 110 1.81 -18.18 -4.62
N PRO A 111 2.80 -17.87 -3.76
CA PRO A 111 2.65 -17.28 -2.43
C PRO A 111 2.36 -15.78 -2.51
N THR A 112 1.51 -15.29 -1.62
CA THR A 112 1.29 -13.85 -1.40
C THR A 112 1.85 -13.46 -0.05
N LEU A 113 2.65 -12.40 0.00
CA LEU A 113 3.31 -11.92 1.20
C LEU A 113 2.73 -10.55 1.58
N LYS A 114 2.07 -10.44 2.73
CA LYS A 114 1.47 -9.17 3.20
C LYS A 114 2.03 -8.77 4.55
N VAL A 115 2.08 -7.46 4.78
CA VAL A 115 2.39 -6.87 6.08
C VAL A 115 1.11 -6.36 6.71
N ILE A 116 0.93 -6.66 7.99
CA ILE A 116 -0.10 -6.07 8.84
C ILE A 116 0.62 -5.24 9.89
N ARG A 117 0.17 -4.00 10.09
CA ARG A 117 0.73 -3.09 11.08
C ARG A 117 -0.33 -2.66 12.06
N ASN A 118 -0.09 -2.88 13.35
CA ASN A 118 -1.02 -2.49 14.41
C ASN A 118 -2.47 -2.97 14.12
N GLY A 119 -2.61 -4.20 13.63
CA GLY A 119 -3.89 -4.79 13.21
C GLY A 119 -4.44 -4.32 11.86
N GLN A 120 -3.83 -3.34 11.19
CA GLN A 120 -4.28 -2.79 9.91
C GLN A 120 -3.48 -3.38 8.74
N PRO A 121 -4.14 -3.94 7.71
CA PRO A 121 -3.44 -4.44 6.52
C PRO A 121 -2.79 -3.28 5.76
N THR A 122 -1.51 -3.43 5.41
CA THR A 122 -0.88 -2.49 4.47
C THR A 122 -1.45 -2.74 3.07
N LYS A 123 -1.62 -1.68 2.28
CA LYS A 123 -2.05 -1.81 0.87
C LYS A 123 -1.04 -2.62 0.06
N ARG A 124 0.25 -2.44 0.35
CA ARG A 124 1.35 -3.02 -0.42
C ARG A 124 1.64 -4.45 0.00
N GLU A 125 1.75 -5.33 -0.99
CA GLU A 125 2.32 -6.67 -0.85
C GLU A 125 3.85 -6.61 -0.91
N TYR A 126 4.53 -7.56 -0.29
CA TYR A 126 5.96 -7.73 -0.51
C TYR A 126 6.21 -8.42 -1.86
N ARG A 127 6.82 -7.67 -2.78
CA ARG A 127 7.19 -8.14 -4.13
C ARG A 127 8.69 -8.23 -4.36
N GLY A 128 9.49 -8.02 -3.31
CA GLY A 128 10.95 -8.07 -3.38
C GLY A 128 11.50 -9.48 -3.53
N GLN A 129 12.83 -9.59 -3.47
CA GLN A 129 13.52 -10.87 -3.55
C GLN A 129 13.08 -11.81 -2.42
N ARG A 130 12.85 -13.08 -2.76
CA ARG A 130 12.41 -14.13 -1.82
C ARG A 130 13.63 -14.86 -1.24
N SER A 131 14.48 -14.15 -0.51
CA SER A 131 15.62 -14.72 0.24
C SER A 131 15.55 -14.32 1.71
N VAL A 132 16.31 -15.02 2.56
CA VAL A 132 16.35 -14.76 3.99
C VAL A 132 16.84 -13.33 4.27
N GLU A 133 17.91 -12.92 3.60
CA GLU A 133 18.53 -11.61 3.75
C GLU A 133 17.59 -10.49 3.34
N ALA A 134 16.86 -10.68 2.24
CA ALA A 134 15.90 -9.71 1.73
C ALA A 134 14.71 -9.55 2.69
N PHE A 135 14.23 -10.64 3.30
CA PHE A 135 13.20 -10.56 4.35
C PHE A 135 13.72 -9.87 5.61
N GLU A 136 14.95 -10.14 6.03
CA GLU A 136 15.54 -9.44 7.17
C GLU A 136 15.67 -7.94 6.94
N GLU A 137 16.23 -7.54 5.81
CA GLU A 137 16.38 -6.15 5.43
C GLU A 137 15.02 -5.46 5.33
N PHE A 138 14.05 -6.13 4.71
CA PHE A 138 12.69 -5.64 4.63
C PHE A 138 12.09 -5.41 6.01
N ILE A 139 12.12 -6.39 6.91
CA ILE A 139 11.56 -6.26 8.26
C ILE A 139 12.29 -5.17 9.06
N LYS A 140 13.61 -5.09 8.99
CA LYS A 140 14.40 -4.01 9.60
C LYS A 140 13.91 -2.64 9.13
N LYS A 141 13.86 -2.44 7.81
CA LYS A 141 13.34 -1.21 7.21
C LYS A 141 11.89 -0.94 7.60
N GLN A 142 11.08 -2.00 7.73
CA GLN A 142 9.70 -1.88 8.17
C GLN A 142 9.60 -1.46 9.66
N LEU A 143 10.54 -1.82 10.52
CA LEU A 143 10.56 -1.43 11.94
C LEU A 143 11.30 -0.11 12.22
N GLU A 144 11.94 0.50 11.23
CA GLU A 144 12.51 1.84 11.36
C GLU A 144 11.43 2.88 11.68
N ASP A 145 11.71 3.74 12.66
CA ASP A 145 10.85 4.86 13.03
C ASP A 145 10.82 5.86 11.86
N PRO A 146 9.64 6.08 11.24
CA PRO A 146 9.54 6.98 10.09
C PRO A 146 9.54 8.46 10.48
N ILE A 147 9.45 8.78 11.77
CA ILE A 147 9.27 10.15 12.24
C ILE A 147 10.63 10.82 12.40
N LYS A 148 10.79 11.98 11.76
CA LYS A 148 11.99 12.81 11.86
C LYS A 148 11.77 13.96 12.83
N GLU A 149 12.53 13.99 13.90
CA GLU A 149 12.49 15.10 14.87
C GLU A 149 13.15 16.36 14.30
N PHE A 150 12.50 17.50 14.48
CA PHE A 150 13.09 18.82 14.23
C PHE A 150 13.19 19.61 15.55
N TYR A 151 14.27 20.39 15.67
CA TYR A 151 14.56 21.14 16.90
C TYR A 151 14.30 22.64 16.75
N ASN A 152 14.15 23.12 15.50
CA ASN A 152 13.76 24.48 15.20
C ASN A 152 12.99 24.58 13.87
N LEU A 153 12.17 25.62 13.73
CA LEU A 153 11.29 25.78 12.56
C LEU A 153 12.03 25.98 11.23
N LYS A 154 13.32 26.38 11.24
CA LYS A 154 14.11 26.51 9.99
C LYS A 154 14.46 25.16 9.37
N GLU A 155 14.45 24.08 10.15
CA GLU A 155 14.64 22.74 9.60
C GLU A 155 13.45 22.35 8.71
N LEU A 156 12.24 22.84 9.03
CA LEU A 156 11.04 22.59 8.23
C LEU A 156 11.01 23.36 6.92
N THR A 157 11.78 24.44 6.77
CA THR A 157 11.87 25.21 5.51
C THR A 157 12.81 24.58 4.49
N ASN A 158 13.70 23.70 4.92
CA ASN A 158 14.70 23.03 4.06
C ASN A 158 14.29 21.61 3.65
N LEU A 159 13.04 21.22 3.93
CA LEU A 159 12.53 19.90 3.57
C LEU A 159 12.25 19.81 2.06
N ASP A 160 12.22 18.58 1.54
CA ASP A 160 11.94 18.29 0.13
C ASP A 160 10.50 18.70 -0.22
N ASP A 161 10.35 19.81 -0.93
CA ASP A 161 9.07 20.41 -1.31
C ASP A 161 8.26 19.56 -2.31
N LYS A 162 8.83 18.48 -2.84
CA LYS A 162 8.11 17.51 -3.70
C LYS A 162 7.39 16.43 -2.89
N LYS A 163 7.59 16.38 -1.58
CA LYS A 163 7.01 15.33 -0.71
C LYS A 163 5.88 15.90 0.12
N ARG A 164 4.85 15.06 0.30
CA ARG A 164 3.75 15.30 1.24
C ARG A 164 4.24 15.01 2.65
N MET A 165 3.87 15.87 3.58
CA MET A 165 4.35 15.81 4.96
C MET A 165 3.19 15.93 5.94
N ILE A 166 3.25 15.16 7.01
CA ILE A 166 2.45 15.42 8.21
C ILE A 166 3.42 15.81 9.33
N ILE A 167 3.18 16.98 9.91
CA ILE A 167 4.05 17.60 10.91
C ILE A 167 3.27 17.67 12.23
N GLY A 168 3.80 17.00 13.24
CA GLY A 168 3.27 17.02 14.60
C GLY A 168 4.01 18.02 15.48
N TYR A 169 3.25 18.77 16.27
CA TYR A 169 3.75 19.71 17.25
C TYR A 169 3.20 19.29 18.61
N PHE A 170 4.08 18.80 19.49
CA PHE A 170 3.70 18.29 20.80
C PHE A 170 4.55 18.96 21.89
N ASP A 171 4.10 18.90 23.14
CA ASP A 171 4.92 19.39 24.26
C ASP A 171 6.00 18.38 24.65
N ARG A 172 5.66 17.09 24.66
CA ARG A 172 6.51 15.98 25.13
C ARG A 172 6.22 14.70 24.36
N LYS A 173 7.09 13.70 24.51
CA LYS A 173 6.96 12.37 23.89
C LYS A 173 6.03 11.43 24.66
N ASP A 174 5.84 11.66 25.94
CA ASP A 174 5.10 10.77 26.85
C ASP A 174 3.58 11.02 26.86
N VAL A 175 3.06 11.71 25.84
CA VAL A 175 1.64 12.06 25.74
C VAL A 175 0.89 11.08 24.82
N PRO A 176 -0.35 10.66 25.17
CA PRO A 176 -1.13 9.72 24.36
C PRO A 176 -1.32 10.14 22.90
N GLU A 177 -1.46 11.43 22.65
CA GLU A 177 -1.65 12.02 21.32
C GLU A 177 -0.42 11.78 20.41
N TYR A 178 0.78 11.79 20.99
CA TYR A 178 2.00 11.48 20.23
C TYR A 178 2.04 10.00 19.85
N GLU A 179 1.65 9.09 20.74
CA GLU A 179 1.56 7.66 20.41
C GLU A 179 0.54 7.38 19.29
N MET A 180 -0.59 8.09 19.27
CA MET A 180 -1.54 8.03 18.14
C MET A 180 -0.87 8.49 16.83
N PHE A 181 -0.16 9.62 16.85
CA PHE A 181 0.59 10.12 15.71
C PHE A 181 1.66 9.14 15.23
N ARG A 182 2.41 8.51 16.15
CA ARG A 182 3.42 7.50 15.81
C ARG A 182 2.79 6.31 15.10
N ARG A 183 1.65 5.81 15.57
CA ARG A 183 0.94 4.69 14.93
C ARG A 183 0.52 5.03 13.51
N VAL A 184 0.01 6.24 13.28
CA VAL A 184 -0.36 6.72 11.94
C VAL A 184 0.87 6.88 11.04
N ALA A 185 1.94 7.45 11.57
CA ALA A 185 3.22 7.59 10.86
C ALA A 185 3.77 6.23 10.40
N THR A 186 3.75 5.24 11.29
CA THR A 186 4.18 3.86 10.98
C THR A 186 3.33 3.21 9.89
N ASN A 187 2.03 3.49 9.86
CA ASN A 187 1.12 2.94 8.85
C ASN A 187 1.29 3.58 7.46
N LEU A 188 1.59 4.88 7.41
CA LEU A 188 1.62 5.69 6.18
C LEU A 188 3.03 6.12 5.76
N LYS A 189 4.07 5.52 6.33
CA LYS A 189 5.48 5.90 6.10
C LYS A 189 5.94 5.81 4.65
N ASP A 190 5.30 4.96 3.86
CA ASP A 190 5.62 4.79 2.44
C ASP A 190 4.84 5.76 1.52
N ASP A 191 3.91 6.52 2.09
CA ASP A 191 3.02 7.46 1.39
C ASP A 191 3.30 8.92 1.78
N CYS A 192 3.79 9.17 3.01
CA CYS A 192 4.08 10.50 3.55
C CYS A 192 5.38 10.54 4.35
N GLN A 193 5.97 11.73 4.42
CA GLN A 193 7.01 12.02 5.41
C GLN A 193 6.38 12.49 6.72
N PHE A 194 6.90 12.02 7.84
CA PHE A 194 6.42 12.40 9.16
C PHE A 194 7.51 13.16 9.91
N HIS A 195 7.15 14.32 10.43
CA HIS A 195 8.04 15.18 11.19
C HIS A 195 7.43 15.52 12.53
N VAL A 196 8.25 15.69 13.57
CA VAL A 196 7.75 16.07 14.88
C VAL A 196 8.68 17.05 15.60
N GLY A 197 8.08 18.03 16.29
CA GLY A 197 8.79 18.98 17.13
C GLY A 197 8.24 18.96 18.55
N PHE A 198 9.14 19.07 19.52
CA PHE A 198 8.80 19.09 20.94
C PHE A 198 9.17 20.39 21.65
N GLY A 199 8.38 20.77 22.65
CA GLY A 199 8.67 21.86 23.57
C GLY A 199 9.02 23.17 22.86
N ASN A 200 10.26 23.64 22.99
CA ASN A 200 10.66 24.93 22.40
C ASN A 200 10.60 24.97 20.86
N ALA A 201 10.72 23.81 20.19
CA ALA A 201 10.59 23.72 18.73
C ALA A 201 9.15 23.95 18.25
N SER A 202 8.17 23.64 19.10
CA SER A 202 6.74 23.64 18.79
C SER A 202 5.96 24.78 19.47
N LYS A 203 6.43 25.31 20.61
CA LYS A 203 5.82 26.44 21.37
C LYS A 203 5.49 27.69 20.56
N ALA A 204 6.24 27.96 19.49
CA ALA A 204 5.95 29.10 18.61
C ALA A 204 4.73 28.87 17.71
N MET A 205 4.32 27.62 17.54
CA MET A 205 3.24 27.20 16.66
C MET A 205 1.95 26.85 17.40
N HIS A 206 1.99 26.64 18.72
CA HIS A 206 0.80 26.30 19.52
C HIS A 206 0.88 26.79 20.99
N PRO A 207 -0.26 27.06 21.65
CA PRO A 207 -0.30 27.24 23.09
C PRO A 207 0.15 25.97 23.84
N PRO A 208 0.82 26.09 25.01
CA PRO A 208 1.15 24.93 25.82
C PRO A 208 -0.09 24.10 26.16
N GLY A 209 0.00 22.78 26.03
CA GLY A 209 -1.10 21.84 26.29
C GLY A 209 -2.01 21.54 25.10
N GLU A 210 -1.83 22.22 23.95
CA GLU A 210 -2.65 22.02 22.75
C GLU A 210 -1.77 21.47 21.60
N PRO A 211 -1.62 20.14 21.47
CA PRO A 211 -0.86 19.58 20.36
C PRO A 211 -1.57 19.85 19.02
N ILE A 212 -0.77 20.09 17.97
CA ILE A 212 -1.26 20.39 16.63
C ILE A 212 -0.66 19.41 15.64
N ILE A 213 -1.47 18.90 14.71
CA ILE A 213 -1.02 18.16 13.54
C ILE A 213 -1.36 18.97 12.29
N VAL A 214 -0.36 19.17 11.43
CA VAL A 214 -0.47 19.93 10.19
C VAL A 214 -0.09 19.04 9.01
N PHE A 215 -0.92 19.03 7.98
CA PHE A 215 -0.57 18.50 6.67
C PHE A 215 0.04 19.60 5.82
N ARG A 216 1.16 19.28 5.18
CA ARG A 216 1.79 20.11 4.15
C ARG A 216 1.82 19.34 2.84
N SER A 217 1.25 19.96 1.81
CA SER A 217 1.24 19.43 0.45
C SER A 217 2.65 19.40 -0.17
N ASP A 218 2.76 18.73 -1.31
CA ASP A 218 3.92 18.80 -2.18
C ASP A 218 4.00 20.19 -2.85
N LYS A 219 4.50 21.21 -2.13
CA LYS A 219 4.56 22.62 -2.56
C LYS A 219 5.25 22.84 -3.91
N ALA A 220 6.14 21.96 -4.33
CA ALA A 220 6.72 22.00 -5.67
C ALA A 220 5.70 21.73 -6.77
N LEU A 221 4.62 21.01 -6.46
CA LEU A 221 3.64 20.43 -7.39
C LEU A 221 2.19 20.81 -7.06
N SER A 222 1.96 21.57 -5.99
CA SER A 222 0.66 22.07 -5.56
C SER A 222 0.80 23.49 -4.99
N ASN A 223 -0.26 24.28 -5.12
CA ASN A 223 -0.40 25.61 -4.50
C ASN A 223 -1.21 25.56 -3.20
N ASP A 224 -1.51 24.37 -2.67
CA ASP A 224 -2.30 24.23 -1.44
C ASP A 224 -1.57 24.80 -0.23
N GLU A 225 -2.32 25.49 0.62
CA GLU A 225 -1.85 25.93 1.94
C GLU A 225 -1.69 24.75 2.91
N ASP A 226 -0.91 24.96 3.97
CA ASP A 226 -0.79 23.98 5.05
C ASP A 226 -2.16 23.82 5.75
N GLU A 227 -2.63 22.59 5.95
CA GLU A 227 -3.94 22.28 6.54
C GLU A 227 -3.78 21.71 7.94
N THR A 228 -4.52 22.27 8.91
CA THR A 228 -4.50 21.74 10.29
C THR A 228 -5.57 20.68 10.47
N TYR A 229 -5.21 19.57 11.12
CA TYR A 229 -6.19 18.58 11.56
C TYR A 229 -7.00 19.13 12.74
N HIS A 230 -8.32 19.16 12.59
CA HIS A 230 -9.25 19.70 13.59
C HIS A 230 -10.02 18.61 14.37
N GLY A 231 -9.76 17.34 14.08
CA GLY A 231 -10.42 16.21 14.73
C GLY A 231 -9.79 15.83 16.07
N SER A 232 -10.28 14.74 16.67
CA SER A 232 -9.72 14.25 17.94
C SER A 232 -8.37 13.57 17.74
N LEU A 233 -7.35 14.01 18.48
CA LEU A 233 -6.01 13.39 18.51
C LEU A 233 -5.95 12.11 19.34
N ASN A 234 -6.99 11.83 20.12
CA ASN A 234 -7.14 10.59 20.89
C ASN A 234 -7.93 9.52 20.14
N ASN A 235 -8.34 9.81 18.89
CA ASN A 235 -9.06 8.88 18.02
C ASN A 235 -8.16 8.43 16.86
N PHE A 236 -7.62 7.22 16.98
CA PHE A 236 -6.73 6.65 15.97
C PHE A 236 -7.39 6.56 14.59
N ASP A 237 -8.64 6.07 14.51
CA ASP A 237 -9.30 5.79 13.24
C ASP A 237 -9.56 7.09 12.47
N GLU A 238 -10.01 8.14 13.17
CA GLU A 238 -10.26 9.46 12.60
C GLU A 238 -8.97 10.11 12.08
N LEU A 239 -7.91 10.11 12.89
CA LEU A 239 -6.61 10.64 12.49
C LEU A 239 -6.00 9.85 11.32
N ASN A 240 -6.12 8.52 11.35
CA ASN A 240 -5.59 7.65 10.30
C ASN A 240 -6.32 7.85 8.96
N VAL A 241 -7.66 7.98 8.99
CA VAL A 241 -8.45 8.27 7.78
C VAL A 241 -8.09 9.63 7.19
N TRP A 242 -8.04 10.68 8.02
CA TRP A 242 -7.63 12.01 7.55
C TRP A 242 -6.22 11.98 6.97
N ALA A 243 -5.25 11.39 7.68
CA ALA A 243 -3.88 11.28 7.20
C ALA A 243 -3.78 10.50 5.88
N GLN A 244 -4.54 9.41 5.75
CA GLN A 244 -4.57 8.62 4.51
C GLN A 244 -5.10 9.42 3.32
N GLU A 245 -6.17 10.21 3.52
CA GLU A 245 -6.73 11.09 2.48
C GLU A 245 -5.73 12.17 2.03
N LYS A 246 -4.91 12.68 2.95
CA LYS A 246 -3.90 13.69 2.63
C LYS A 246 -2.65 13.10 1.99
N CYS A 247 -2.20 11.96 2.48
CA CYS A 247 -0.96 11.31 2.04
C CYS A 247 -1.07 10.60 0.69
N VAL A 248 -2.25 10.07 0.35
CA VAL A 248 -2.47 9.38 -0.92
C VAL A 248 -3.10 10.35 -1.92
N PRO A 249 -2.33 10.94 -2.86
CA PRO A 249 -2.89 11.89 -3.82
C PRO A 249 -3.83 11.20 -4.82
N LEU A 250 -4.77 11.97 -5.36
CA LEU A 250 -5.64 11.53 -6.46
C LEU A 250 -4.83 11.13 -7.69
N VAL A 251 -3.77 11.89 -8.00
CA VAL A 251 -2.82 11.59 -9.08
C VAL A 251 -1.53 11.04 -8.47
N ARG A 252 -1.21 9.78 -8.77
CA ARG A 252 -0.07 9.05 -8.21
C ARG A 252 1.06 8.91 -9.23
N GLU A 253 2.31 8.94 -8.77
CA GLU A 253 3.43 8.59 -9.65
C GLU A 253 3.49 7.08 -9.82
N ILE A 254 3.49 6.58 -11.06
CA ILE A 254 3.80 5.19 -11.35
C ILE A 254 5.31 5.02 -11.49
N THR A 255 5.84 4.03 -10.79
CA THR A 255 7.24 3.61 -10.81
C THR A 255 7.30 2.10 -11.05
N PHE A 256 8.49 1.55 -11.31
CA PHE A 256 8.61 0.10 -11.50
C PHE A 256 8.28 -0.67 -10.23
N GLU A 257 8.48 -0.06 -9.07
CA GLU A 257 8.24 -0.65 -7.76
C GLU A 257 6.76 -0.76 -7.41
N ASN A 258 5.92 0.19 -7.88
CA ASN A 258 4.48 0.19 -7.57
C ASN A 258 3.58 -0.19 -8.76
N ALA A 259 4.13 -0.37 -9.96
CA ALA A 259 3.34 -0.65 -11.15
C ALA A 259 2.49 -1.93 -11.01
N GLU A 260 3.04 -3.01 -10.45
CA GLU A 260 2.29 -4.25 -10.25
C GLU A 260 1.09 -4.03 -9.31
N GLU A 261 1.28 -3.29 -8.20
CA GLU A 261 0.20 -2.92 -7.28
C GLU A 261 -0.89 -2.11 -7.96
N LEU A 262 -0.52 -1.08 -8.73
CA LEU A 262 -1.47 -0.24 -9.45
C LEU A 262 -2.27 -1.06 -10.48
N THR A 263 -1.65 -2.06 -11.12
CA THR A 263 -2.35 -2.91 -12.09
C THR A 263 -3.32 -3.89 -11.43
N GLU A 264 -3.04 -4.34 -10.21
CA GLU A 264 -3.93 -5.23 -9.46
C GLU A 264 -5.22 -4.56 -9.00
N GLU A 265 -5.23 -3.22 -8.90
CA GLU A 265 -6.47 -2.46 -8.67
C GLU A 265 -7.50 -2.67 -9.79
N GLY A 266 -7.06 -3.14 -10.97
CA GLY A 266 -7.94 -3.53 -12.07
C GLY A 266 -8.59 -2.37 -12.82
N LEU A 267 -8.23 -1.13 -12.48
CA LEU A 267 -8.70 0.07 -13.14
C LEU A 267 -7.77 0.45 -14.31
N PRO A 268 -8.32 0.91 -15.45
CA PRO A 268 -7.52 1.52 -16.52
C PRO A 268 -6.66 2.67 -15.99
N PHE A 269 -5.59 3.00 -16.70
CA PHE A 269 -4.70 4.10 -16.35
C PHE A 269 -4.95 5.29 -17.27
N LEU A 270 -5.05 6.50 -16.70
CA LEU A 270 -4.87 7.77 -17.40
C LEU A 270 -3.52 8.34 -16.95
N ILE A 271 -2.53 8.31 -17.85
CA ILE A 271 -1.13 8.56 -17.52
C ILE A 271 -0.67 9.82 -18.24
N LEU A 272 -0.15 10.79 -17.48
CA LEU A 272 0.73 11.84 -18.01
C LEU A 272 2.16 11.31 -18.03
N PHE A 273 2.74 11.18 -19.21
CA PHE A 273 4.18 11.04 -19.37
C PHE A 273 4.81 12.42 -19.47
N HIS A 274 5.82 12.69 -18.66
CA HIS A 274 6.50 13.98 -18.62
C HIS A 274 8.01 13.81 -18.49
N ALA A 275 8.76 14.87 -18.84
CA ALA A 275 10.19 14.90 -18.55
C ALA A 275 10.42 15.04 -17.03
N PRO A 276 11.51 14.49 -16.46
CA PRO A 276 11.76 14.52 -15.01
C PRO A 276 11.78 15.93 -14.38
N HIS A 277 12.11 16.95 -15.17
CA HIS A 277 12.19 18.35 -14.75
C HIS A 277 10.94 19.17 -15.10
N ASP A 278 9.98 18.58 -15.82
CA ASP A 278 8.75 19.26 -16.24
C ASP A 278 7.68 19.20 -15.14
N ILE A 279 7.84 20.10 -14.17
CA ILE A 279 6.95 20.25 -13.01
C ILE A 279 5.63 20.93 -13.41
N GLU A 280 5.67 21.83 -14.40
CA GLU A 280 4.51 22.64 -14.79
C GLU A 280 3.42 21.80 -15.48
N SER A 281 3.81 20.86 -16.35
CA SER A 281 2.84 19.92 -16.95
C SER A 281 2.20 19.01 -15.89
N VAL A 282 2.96 18.62 -14.86
CA VAL A 282 2.44 17.81 -13.75
C VAL A 282 1.42 18.60 -12.93
N LYS A 283 1.72 19.85 -12.56
CA LYS A 283 0.78 20.75 -11.87
C LYS A 283 -0.52 20.91 -12.66
N MET A 284 -0.38 21.27 -13.94
CA MET A 284 -1.49 21.44 -14.87
C MET A 284 -2.39 20.20 -14.93
N TYR A 285 -1.79 19.01 -15.06
CA TYR A 285 -2.53 17.75 -15.10
C TYR A 285 -3.24 17.46 -13.78
N LYS A 286 -2.56 17.64 -12.65
CA LYS A 286 -3.15 17.49 -11.31
C LYS A 286 -4.35 18.42 -11.11
N ASP A 287 -4.22 19.68 -11.49
CA ASP A 287 -5.28 20.67 -11.35
C ASP A 287 -6.50 20.32 -12.19
N VAL A 288 -6.30 19.96 -13.47
CA VAL A 288 -7.41 19.58 -14.36
C VAL A 288 -8.11 18.31 -13.87
N VAL A 289 -7.36 17.27 -13.49
CA VAL A 289 -7.92 16.02 -12.98
C VAL A 289 -8.73 16.26 -11.71
N THR A 290 -8.17 16.99 -10.75
CA THR A 290 -8.84 17.29 -9.47
C THR A 290 -10.13 18.07 -9.68
N ARG A 291 -10.13 19.04 -10.60
CA ARG A 291 -11.27 19.92 -10.82
C ARG A 291 -12.36 19.31 -11.70
N THR A 292 -12.02 18.40 -12.60
CA THR A 292 -12.95 17.93 -13.66
C THR A 292 -13.26 16.43 -13.64
N LEU A 293 -12.41 15.61 -13.01
CA LEU A 293 -12.48 14.14 -13.06
C LEU A 293 -12.50 13.47 -11.67
N ILE A 294 -12.70 14.23 -10.60
CA ILE A 294 -12.77 13.67 -9.24
C ILE A 294 -13.90 12.64 -9.08
N ASP A 295 -14.96 12.76 -9.88
CA ASP A 295 -16.08 11.82 -9.94
C ASP A 295 -15.71 10.48 -10.60
N GLU A 296 -14.62 10.43 -11.35
CA GLU A 296 -14.13 9.22 -12.03
C GLU A 296 -13.09 8.44 -11.20
N LYS A 297 -12.79 8.87 -9.97
CA LYS A 297 -11.74 8.28 -9.11
C LYS A 297 -11.90 6.78 -8.80
N GLN A 298 -13.10 6.23 -9.00
CA GLN A 298 -13.39 4.80 -8.82
C GLN A 298 -13.38 4.00 -10.13
N ASN A 299 -13.31 4.68 -11.28
CA ASN A 299 -13.40 4.07 -12.61
C ASN A 299 -12.05 4.05 -13.34
N ILE A 300 -11.11 4.90 -12.93
CA ILE A 300 -9.81 5.04 -13.57
C ILE A 300 -8.74 5.49 -12.57
N ASN A 301 -7.50 5.06 -12.79
CA ASN A 301 -6.33 5.49 -12.05
C ASN A 301 -5.63 6.65 -12.75
N PHE A 302 -5.54 7.80 -12.08
CA PHE A 302 -4.81 8.96 -12.56
C PHE A 302 -3.34 8.86 -12.15
N LEU A 303 -2.45 8.83 -13.14
CA LEU A 303 -1.04 8.58 -12.93
C LEU A 303 -0.15 9.61 -13.63
N THR A 304 1.05 9.80 -13.10
CA THR A 304 2.18 10.46 -13.79
C THR A 304 3.32 9.48 -13.92
N ALA A 305 4.07 9.55 -15.02
CA ALA A 305 5.21 8.69 -15.29
C ALA A 305 6.39 9.51 -15.81
N ASP A 306 7.58 9.22 -15.27
CA ASP A 306 8.84 9.68 -15.84
C ASP A 306 9.03 9.08 -17.24
N GLY A 307 8.87 9.89 -18.28
CA GLY A 307 8.93 9.44 -19.67
C GLY A 307 10.33 8.96 -20.10
N VAL A 308 11.39 9.27 -19.35
CA VAL A 308 12.74 8.74 -19.60
C VAL A 308 12.84 7.33 -19.04
N LYS A 309 12.39 7.10 -17.81
CA LYS A 309 12.35 5.75 -17.20
C LYS A 309 11.39 4.82 -17.93
N PHE A 310 10.22 5.33 -18.32
CA PHE A 310 9.20 4.61 -19.06
C PHE A 310 9.30 4.80 -20.58
N ALA A 311 10.53 4.95 -21.10
CA ALA A 311 10.76 5.06 -22.53
C ALA A 311 10.20 3.84 -23.29
N HIS A 312 10.25 2.62 -22.75
CA HIS A 312 9.73 1.44 -23.44
C HIS A 312 8.21 1.53 -23.72
N PRO A 313 7.31 1.81 -22.74
CA PRO A 313 5.91 2.13 -23.02
C PRO A 313 5.69 3.23 -24.06
N LEU A 314 6.50 4.30 -24.06
CA LEU A 314 6.40 5.36 -25.07
C LEU A 314 6.66 4.85 -26.49
N HIS A 315 7.64 3.96 -26.66
CA HIS A 315 7.93 3.39 -27.98
C HIS A 315 6.75 2.57 -28.53
N HIS A 316 5.96 1.88 -27.68
CA HIS A 316 4.74 1.18 -28.12
C HIS A 316 3.67 2.15 -28.63
N LEU A 317 3.65 3.38 -28.13
CA LEU A 317 2.81 4.47 -28.63
C LEU A 317 3.37 5.13 -29.91
N GLY A 318 4.53 4.68 -30.41
CA GLY A 318 5.24 5.35 -31.50
C GLY A 318 5.81 6.71 -31.08
N LYS A 319 6.10 6.89 -29.79
CA LYS A 319 6.58 8.13 -29.17
C LYS A 319 7.96 7.94 -28.57
N THR A 320 8.64 9.06 -28.38
CA THR A 320 9.98 9.15 -27.81
C THR A 320 9.98 10.16 -26.66
N PRO A 321 11.04 10.23 -25.85
CA PRO A 321 11.17 11.29 -24.84
C PRO A 321 11.13 12.71 -25.42
N ALA A 322 11.37 12.90 -26.72
CA ALA A 322 11.26 14.20 -27.39
C ALA A 322 9.81 14.66 -27.62
N ASP A 323 8.84 13.74 -27.54
CA ASP A 323 7.41 14.01 -27.71
C ASP A 323 6.72 14.40 -26.38
N LEU A 324 7.46 14.44 -25.27
CA LEU A 324 6.93 14.78 -23.96
C LEU A 324 6.63 16.29 -23.86
N PRO A 325 5.60 16.70 -23.10
CA PRO A 325 4.65 15.89 -22.34
C PRO A 325 3.51 15.31 -23.20
N LEU A 326 2.99 14.15 -22.80
CA LEU A 326 1.81 13.54 -23.46
C LEU A 326 0.94 12.77 -22.48
N ILE A 327 -0.35 12.66 -22.79
CA ILE A 327 -1.32 11.90 -22.01
C ILE A 327 -1.74 10.67 -22.80
N ALA A 328 -1.84 9.53 -22.12
CA ALA A 328 -2.35 8.31 -22.71
C ALA A 328 -3.28 7.57 -21.74
N ILE A 329 -4.21 6.81 -22.30
CA ILE A 329 -4.95 5.79 -21.57
C ILE A 329 -4.30 4.44 -21.84
N ASP A 330 -4.07 3.64 -20.80
CA ASP A 330 -3.82 2.20 -20.92
C ASP A 330 -5.02 1.44 -20.35
N SER A 331 -5.74 0.70 -21.20
CA SER A 331 -6.94 -0.05 -20.82
C SER A 331 -6.65 -1.50 -20.41
N PHE A 332 -5.38 -1.88 -20.24
CA PHE A 332 -4.88 -3.27 -20.13
C PHE A 332 -5.19 -4.18 -21.33
N ARG A 333 -5.72 -3.59 -22.41
CA ARG A 333 -5.86 -4.24 -23.72
C ARG A 333 -5.09 -3.43 -24.75
N HIS A 334 -5.41 -2.15 -24.81
CA HIS A 334 -4.86 -1.22 -25.76
C HIS A 334 -4.45 0.09 -25.09
N MET A 335 -3.52 0.80 -25.72
CA MET A 335 -3.17 2.15 -25.35
C MET A 335 -3.74 3.17 -26.35
N TYR A 336 -4.21 4.31 -25.84
CA TYR A 336 -4.79 5.39 -26.64
C TYR A 336 -4.13 6.72 -26.27
N LEU A 337 -3.70 7.48 -27.28
CA LEU A 337 -3.08 8.79 -27.08
C LEU A 337 -4.14 9.89 -27.01
N PHE A 338 -4.00 10.78 -26.03
CA PHE A 338 -4.71 12.04 -26.06
C PHE A 338 -4.15 12.89 -27.22
N PRO A 339 -4.99 13.46 -28.10
CA PRO A 339 -4.52 14.03 -29.37
C PRO A 339 -3.47 15.15 -29.24
N ASN A 340 -3.64 16.05 -28.27
CA ASN A 340 -2.72 17.16 -28.02
C ASN A 340 -2.73 17.50 -26.53
N PHE A 341 -1.57 17.46 -25.87
CA PHE A 341 -1.46 17.79 -24.45
C PHE A 341 -2.01 19.18 -24.12
N HIS A 342 -1.78 20.17 -24.97
CA HIS A 342 -2.22 21.55 -24.72
C HIS A 342 -3.75 21.73 -24.67
N ASP A 343 -4.51 20.77 -25.21
CA ASP A 343 -5.97 20.79 -25.18
C ASP A 343 -6.53 20.37 -23.80
N ILE A 344 -5.68 19.97 -22.85
CA ILE A 344 -6.10 19.52 -21.52
C ILE A 344 -6.91 20.59 -20.76
N HIS A 345 -6.60 21.87 -20.99
CA HIS A 345 -7.32 22.99 -20.35
C HIS A 345 -8.71 23.25 -20.93
N ILE A 346 -8.97 22.76 -22.15
CA ILE A 346 -10.24 22.99 -22.82
C ILE A 346 -11.30 22.17 -22.08
N GLU A 347 -12.32 22.87 -21.59
CA GLU A 347 -13.37 22.27 -20.78
C GLU A 347 -14.00 21.06 -21.48
N GLY A 348 -14.09 19.95 -20.73
CA GLY A 348 -14.70 18.71 -21.21
C GLY A 348 -13.85 17.89 -22.17
N LYS A 349 -12.69 18.35 -22.67
CA LYS A 349 -11.84 17.55 -23.59
C LYS A 349 -11.30 16.29 -22.93
N LEU A 350 -10.66 16.43 -21.75
CA LEU A 350 -10.11 15.28 -21.04
C LEU A 350 -11.21 14.31 -20.56
N LYS A 351 -12.34 14.85 -20.08
CA LYS A 351 -13.53 14.03 -19.72
C LYS A 351 -14.14 13.34 -20.94
N GLY A 352 -14.17 14.01 -22.09
CA GLY A 352 -14.59 13.46 -23.37
C GLY A 352 -13.69 12.28 -23.79
N PHE A 353 -12.39 12.38 -23.56
CA PHE A 353 -11.46 11.28 -23.84
C PHE A 353 -11.78 10.02 -23.02
N LEU A 354 -12.16 10.15 -21.75
CA LEU A 354 -12.65 9.03 -20.93
C LEU A 354 -13.98 8.48 -21.44
N ARG A 355 -14.93 9.35 -21.81
CA ARG A 355 -16.20 8.90 -22.42
C ARG A 355 -15.99 8.13 -23.72
N ASP A 356 -15.00 8.54 -24.52
CA ASP A 356 -14.64 7.87 -25.76
C ASP A 356 -14.01 6.50 -25.50
N LEU A 357 -13.27 6.34 -24.40
CA LEU A 357 -12.81 5.02 -23.91
C LEU A 357 -14.01 4.13 -23.56
N TYR A 358 -14.90 4.62 -22.68
CA TYR A 358 -16.02 3.82 -22.15
C TYR A 358 -17.03 3.43 -23.24
N SER A 359 -17.25 4.29 -24.23
CA SER A 359 -18.13 3.99 -25.38
C SER A 359 -17.48 3.10 -26.44
N GLY A 360 -16.18 2.75 -26.29
CA GLY A 360 -15.41 2.02 -27.28
C GLY A 360 -15.09 2.82 -28.54
N LYS A 361 -15.38 4.13 -28.56
CA LYS A 361 -15.09 5.02 -29.70
C LYS A 361 -13.60 5.06 -30.00
N LEU A 362 -12.72 5.16 -29.00
CA LEU A 362 -11.27 5.15 -29.22
C LEU A 362 -10.79 3.90 -29.98
N HIS A 363 -11.37 2.74 -29.66
CA HIS A 363 -11.05 1.50 -30.34
C HIS A 363 -11.53 1.51 -31.80
N ARG A 364 -12.77 1.96 -32.05
CA ARG A 364 -13.30 2.08 -33.41
C ARG A 364 -12.49 3.07 -34.26
N GLU A 365 -12.22 4.26 -33.73
CA GLU A 365 -11.53 5.32 -34.47
C GLU A 365 -10.09 4.93 -34.81
N PHE A 366 -9.45 4.09 -34.00
CA PHE A 366 -8.15 3.52 -34.35
C PHE A 366 -8.22 2.64 -35.61
N HIS A 367 -9.25 1.80 -35.73
CA HIS A 367 -9.42 0.90 -36.89
C HIS A 367 -9.93 1.62 -38.14
N TYR A 368 -10.86 2.56 -37.96
CA TYR A 368 -11.67 3.11 -39.07
C TYR A 368 -11.35 4.57 -39.39
N GLY A 369 -10.61 5.27 -38.54
CA GLY A 369 -10.46 6.72 -38.59
C GLY A 369 -11.58 7.43 -37.81
N PRO A 370 -11.53 8.77 -37.70
CA PRO A 370 -12.52 9.54 -36.94
C PRO A 370 -13.95 9.27 -37.41
N ASP A 371 -14.89 9.18 -36.46
CA ASP A 371 -16.30 9.00 -36.81
C ASP A 371 -16.77 10.18 -37.70
N PRO A 372 -17.56 9.92 -38.76
CA PRO A 372 -18.09 11.00 -39.60
C PRO A 372 -18.94 11.95 -38.75
N SER A 373 -18.71 13.25 -38.91
CA SER A 373 -19.53 14.26 -38.22
C SER A 373 -20.99 14.14 -38.67
N SER A 374 -21.96 14.43 -37.79
CA SER A 374 -23.40 14.23 -38.04
C SER A 374 -23.98 15.02 -39.24
N ASN A 375 -23.16 15.78 -39.95
CA ASN A 375 -23.51 16.56 -41.14
C ASN A 375 -22.81 16.09 -42.43
N GLU A 376 -22.02 15.02 -42.41
CA GLU A 376 -21.37 14.49 -43.61
C GLU A 376 -21.98 13.14 -44.02
N VAL A 377 -22.58 13.12 -45.21
CA VAL A 377 -23.10 11.89 -45.83
C VAL A 377 -21.92 10.92 -46.02
N PRO A 378 -22.03 9.64 -45.64
CA PRO A 378 -20.92 8.70 -45.79
C PRO A 378 -20.59 8.50 -47.26
N GLN A 379 -19.46 9.04 -47.72
CA GLN A 379 -18.86 8.59 -48.98
C GLN A 379 -18.23 7.22 -48.72
N ILE A 380 -18.94 6.16 -49.11
CA ILE A 380 -18.38 4.81 -49.12
C ILE A 380 -17.33 4.75 -50.24
N VAL A 381 -16.10 5.14 -49.91
CA VAL A 381 -14.93 4.83 -50.74
C VAL A 381 -14.45 3.45 -50.30
N GLY A 382 -14.69 2.45 -51.15
CA GLY A 382 -14.31 1.07 -50.95
C GLY A 382 -12.80 0.89 -50.85
N GLN A 383 -12.27 0.99 -49.63
CA GLN A 383 -11.04 0.32 -49.23
C GLN A 383 -11.36 -0.51 -48.00
N ILE A 384 -11.26 -1.84 -48.16
CA ILE A 384 -11.19 -2.75 -47.03
C ILE A 384 -9.87 -2.43 -46.32
N LYS A 385 -9.88 -1.46 -45.39
CA LYS A 385 -8.75 -1.28 -44.47
C LYS A 385 -8.66 -2.57 -43.66
N VAL A 386 -7.54 -3.27 -43.81
CA VAL A 386 -7.19 -4.39 -42.93
C VAL A 386 -7.29 -3.88 -41.50
N PRO A 387 -8.02 -4.54 -40.58
CA PRO A 387 -8.14 -4.07 -39.22
C PRO A 387 -6.75 -4.03 -38.56
N THR A 388 -6.23 -2.83 -38.30
CA THR A 388 -4.98 -2.65 -37.53
C THR A 388 -5.32 -2.54 -36.06
N THR A 389 -4.80 -3.42 -35.20
CA THR A 389 -5.06 -3.37 -33.76
C THR A 389 -4.34 -2.18 -33.12
N PRO A 390 -4.97 -1.45 -32.17
CA PRO A 390 -4.28 -0.43 -31.38
C PRO A 390 -3.07 -1.02 -30.65
N PRO A 391 -2.05 -0.21 -30.33
CA PRO A 391 -0.89 -0.66 -29.56
C PRO A 391 -1.33 -1.43 -28.33
N GLU A 392 -0.74 -2.61 -28.11
CA GLU A 392 -1.06 -3.43 -26.94
C GLU A 392 -0.64 -2.71 -25.66
N SER A 393 -1.38 -2.98 -24.58
CA SER A 393 -1.02 -2.50 -23.24
C SER A 393 0.40 -2.90 -22.86
N THR A 394 1.24 -1.91 -22.54
CA THR A 394 2.58 -2.17 -22.01
C THR A 394 2.53 -2.40 -20.51
N PHE A 395 1.65 -1.69 -19.78
CA PHE A 395 1.55 -1.83 -18.33
C PHE A 395 0.96 -3.18 -17.91
N LYS A 396 0.22 -3.87 -18.78
CA LYS A 396 -0.15 -5.28 -18.57
C LYS A 396 1.05 -6.20 -18.35
N LYS A 397 2.22 -5.89 -18.91
CA LYS A 397 3.44 -6.68 -18.69
C LYS A 397 4.03 -6.50 -17.29
N LEU A 398 3.62 -5.43 -16.60
CA LEU A 398 3.99 -5.16 -15.20
C LEU A 398 2.97 -5.74 -14.22
N ALA A 399 1.86 -6.30 -14.71
CA ALA A 399 0.91 -7.05 -13.90
C ALA A 399 1.55 -8.36 -13.40
N PRO A 400 0.97 -8.97 -12.35
CA PRO A 400 1.50 -10.21 -11.79
C PRO A 400 1.75 -11.28 -12.86
N SER A 401 2.95 -11.85 -12.87
CA SER A 401 3.27 -12.93 -13.78
C SER A 401 2.34 -14.12 -13.54
N LYS A 402 1.88 -14.76 -14.62
CA LYS A 402 1.09 -16.01 -14.53
C LYS A 402 1.84 -17.16 -13.84
N ASN A 403 3.15 -16.99 -13.62
CA ASN A 403 4.04 -17.95 -13.01
C ASN A 403 4.55 -17.48 -11.63
N SER A 404 3.80 -16.65 -10.89
CA SER A 404 4.24 -16.09 -9.59
C SER A 404 3.64 -16.76 -8.37
#